data_AF-A0AAD5IPG8-F1
#
_entry.id   AF-A0AAD5IPG8-F1
#
_cell.length_a   1.000
_cell.length_b   1.000
_cell.length_c   1.000
_cell.angle_alpha   90.00
_cell.angle_beta   90.00
_cell.angle_gamma   90.00
#
_symmetry.space_group_name_H-M   'P 1'
#
loop_
_entity.id
_entity.type
_entity.pdbx_description
1 polymer ?
#
loop_
_entity_poly.entity_id
_entity_poly.type
_entity_poly.pdbx_seq_one_letter_code
_entity_poly.pdbx_strand_id
1 'polypeptide(L)'
;MVAFSRYNQIMMHHNDQDKTSFITGQGLYCYKVMSFGLKNTGVTYQRLVNKLFKSLIGRSMEMYIDDMITKSPTTDHHLEDLRQTFQIIKENQIRLNPTKCALG
;
A
#
# COMPACT_ATOMS: atom_id res chain seq x y z
N MET A 1 -10.50 2.64 -3.33
CA MET A 1 -9.43 3.45 -2.73
C MET A 1 -8.09 3.07 -3.35
N VAL A 2 -7.20 4.04 -3.58
CA VAL A 2 -5.91 3.85 -4.26
C VAL A 2 -4.78 4.32 -3.35
N ALA A 3 -3.72 3.50 -3.20
CA ALA A 3 -2.58 3.86 -2.36
C ALA A 3 -1.68 4.94 -2.99
N PHE A 4 -1.21 5.90 -2.18
CA PHE A 4 -0.35 7.00 -2.62
C PHE A 4 1.09 6.53 -2.85
N SER A 5 1.66 6.76 -4.02
CA SER A 5 3.07 6.40 -4.30
C SER A 5 3.40 4.90 -4.07
N ARG A 6 2.38 4.04 -4.01
CA ARG A 6 2.43 2.57 -3.94
C ARG A 6 3.60 2.04 -3.10
N TYR A 7 4.66 1.60 -3.78
CA TYR A 7 5.81 0.91 -3.25
C TYR A 7 6.72 1.79 -2.39
N ASN A 8 6.74 3.09 -2.65
CA ASN A 8 7.57 4.04 -1.91
C ASN A 8 7.11 4.22 -0.45
N GLN A 9 5.98 3.60 -0.05
CA GLN A 9 5.54 3.52 1.33
C GLN A 9 6.24 2.39 2.12
N ILE A 10 6.97 1.50 1.44
CA ILE A 10 7.68 0.38 2.06
C ILE A 10 9.14 0.77 2.26
N MET A 11 9.62 0.70 3.49
CA MET A 11 11.03 0.93 3.80
C MET A 11 11.90 -0.19 3.22
N MET A 12 13.01 0.17 2.58
CA MET A 12 14.04 -0.80 2.23
C MET A 12 14.73 -1.29 3.49
N HIS A 13 14.94 -2.59 3.58
CA HIS A 13 15.78 -3.18 4.62
C HIS A 13 17.18 -2.56 4.56
N HIS A 14 17.75 -2.19 5.70
CA HIS A 14 18.97 -1.37 5.75
C HIS A 14 20.13 -2.00 4.96
N ASN A 15 20.33 -3.31 5.09
CA ASN A 15 21.39 -4.07 4.41
C ASN A 15 21.15 -4.30 2.91
N ASP A 16 20.02 -3.84 2.36
CA ASP A 16 19.69 -3.94 0.94
C ASP A 16 19.60 -2.57 0.25
N GLN A 17 19.77 -1.46 0.99
CA GLN A 17 19.69 -0.11 0.43
C GLN A 17 20.81 0.13 -0.59
N ASP A 18 22.05 -0.22 -0.25
CA ASP A 18 23.23 -0.09 -1.11
C ASP A 18 23.10 -0.84 -2.46
N LYS A 19 22.37 -1.96 -2.49
CA LYS A 19 22.06 -2.70 -3.73
C LYS A 19 21.13 -1.94 -4.69
N THR A 20 20.49 -0.88 -4.21
CA THR A 20 19.64 0.02 -5.01
C THR A 20 20.36 1.31 -5.39
N SER A 21 21.69 1.32 -5.34
CA SER A 21 22.46 2.53 -5.63
C SER A 21 22.40 2.97 -7.09
N PHE A 22 22.46 4.27 -7.31
CA PHE A 22 22.52 4.91 -8.61
C PHE A 22 23.47 6.11 -8.57
N ILE A 23 24.05 6.44 -9.73
CA ILE A 23 25.00 7.53 -9.87
C ILE A 23 24.28 8.74 -10.49
N THR A 24 24.52 9.90 -9.92
CA THR A 24 24.17 11.20 -10.51
C THR A 24 25.44 11.99 -10.76
N GLY A 25 25.36 13.11 -11.49
CA GLY A 25 26.51 14.02 -11.64
C GLY A 25 27.02 14.61 -10.32
N GLN A 26 26.27 14.46 -9.23
CA GLN A 26 26.62 14.97 -7.89
C GLN A 26 27.15 13.87 -6.94
N GLY A 27 27.07 12.59 -7.32
CA GLY A 27 27.56 11.49 -6.50
C GLY A 27 26.71 10.22 -6.54
N LEU A 28 27.03 9.31 -5.62
CA LEU A 28 26.37 8.02 -5.44
C LEU A 28 25.25 8.13 -4.40
N TYR A 29 24.05 7.68 -4.76
CA TYR A 29 22.87 7.69 -3.90
C TYR A 29 22.25 6.30 -3.87
N CYS A 30 21.47 5.99 -2.85
CA CYS A 30 20.69 4.76 -2.76
C CYS A 30 19.26 5.03 -2.27
N TYR A 31 18.33 4.13 -2.56
CA TYR A 31 16.95 4.28 -2.14
C TYR A 31 16.74 3.80 -0.69
N LYS A 32 16.09 4.64 0.13
CA LYS A 32 15.66 4.29 1.51
C LYS A 32 14.29 3.61 1.56
N VAL A 33 13.48 3.84 0.54
CA VAL A 33 12.16 3.23 0.34
C VAL A 33 12.20 2.41 -0.94
N MET A 34 11.30 1.45 -1.06
CA MET A 34 11.31 0.54 -2.20
C MET A 34 11.08 1.31 -3.50
N SER A 35 12.06 1.24 -4.41
CA SER A 35 12.04 1.97 -5.68
C SER A 35 11.24 1.24 -6.75
N PHE A 36 10.80 1.98 -7.76
CA PHE A 36 10.24 1.40 -8.98
C PHE A 36 11.32 0.64 -9.76
N GLY A 37 10.91 -0.41 -10.48
CA GLY A 37 11.80 -1.20 -11.34
C GLY A 37 12.43 -2.42 -10.66
N LEU A 38 12.30 -2.59 -9.34
CA LEU A 38 12.71 -3.85 -8.71
C LEU A 38 11.73 -4.97 -9.06
N LYS A 39 12.25 -6.15 -9.41
CA LYS A 39 11.44 -7.30 -9.86
C LYS A 39 10.36 -7.72 -8.84
N ASN A 40 10.68 -7.65 -7.55
CA ASN A 40 9.84 -8.20 -6.47
C ASN A 40 8.95 -7.14 -5.79
N THR A 41 8.88 -5.94 -6.35
CA THR A 41 8.16 -4.81 -5.74
C THR A 41 6.67 -5.12 -5.56
N GLY A 42 6.00 -5.57 -6.62
CA GLY A 42 4.57 -5.92 -6.58
C GLY A 42 4.27 -7.06 -5.60
N VAL A 43 5.11 -8.10 -5.60
CA VAL A 43 4.96 -9.24 -4.68
C VAL A 43 5.12 -8.81 -3.23
N THR A 44 6.09 -7.94 -2.94
CA THR A 44 6.32 -7.44 -1.58
C THR A 44 5.16 -6.60 -1.10
N TYR A 45 4.63 -5.72 -1.96
CA TYR A 45 3.46 -4.91 -1.65
C TYR A 45 2.23 -5.78 -1.41
N GLN A 46 1.96 -6.76 -2.28
CA GLN A 46 0.84 -7.70 -2.10
C GLN A 46 0.94 -8.47 -0.77
N ARG A 47 2.15 -8.89 -0.37
CA ARG A 47 2.38 -9.56 0.93
C ARG A 47 2.07 -8.65 2.11
N LEU A 48 2.46 -7.37 2.03
CA LEU A 48 2.17 -6.38 3.07
C LEU A 48 0.66 -6.22 3.22
N VAL A 49 -0.05 -5.90 2.13
CA VAL A 49 -1.49 -5.63 2.19
C VAL A 49 -2.30 -6.87 2.58
N ASN A 50 -1.93 -8.06 2.10
CA ASN A 50 -2.55 -9.32 2.54
C ASN A 50 -2.40 -9.53 4.05
N LYS A 51 -1.28 -9.13 4.63
CA LYS A 51 -1.05 -9.24 6.08
C LYS A 51 -1.90 -8.24 6.85
N LEU A 52 -1.96 -6.99 6.39
CA LEU A 52 -2.65 -5.90 7.09
C LEU A 52 -4.17 -6.06 7.05
N PHE A 53 -4.72 -6.44 5.89
CA PHE A 53 -6.17 -6.55 5.67
C PHE A 53 -6.67 -7.99 5.75
N LYS A 54 -5.91 -8.91 6.33
CA LYS A 54 -6.23 -10.35 6.39
C LYS A 54 -7.64 -10.64 6.89
N SER A 55 -8.14 -9.87 7.86
CA SER A 55 -9.47 -10.03 8.44
C SER A 55 -10.61 -9.50 7.57
N LEU A 56 -10.31 -8.63 6.59
CA LEU A 56 -11.30 -7.99 5.71
C LEU A 56 -11.33 -8.61 4.31
N ILE A 57 -10.18 -9.08 3.81
CA ILE A 57 -10.05 -9.66 2.47
C ILE A 57 -11.00 -10.86 2.31
N GLY A 58 -11.78 -10.86 1.23
CA GLY A 58 -12.78 -11.88 0.91
C GLY A 58 -14.10 -11.76 1.68
N ARG A 59 -14.15 -10.95 2.75
CA ARG A 59 -15.37 -10.65 3.50
C ARG A 59 -16.00 -9.35 3.01
N SER A 60 -15.36 -8.23 3.32
CA SER A 60 -15.82 -6.88 2.97
C SER A 60 -14.77 -6.07 2.20
N MET A 61 -13.65 -6.69 1.84
CA MET A 61 -12.61 -6.08 1.04
C MET A 61 -12.11 -7.01 -0.07
N GLU A 62 -11.84 -6.44 -1.24
CA GLU A 62 -11.05 -7.04 -2.30
C GLU A 62 -9.85 -6.14 -2.59
N MET A 63 -8.72 -6.75 -2.97
CA MET A 63 -7.48 -6.03 -3.19
C MET A 63 -6.71 -6.55 -4.39
N TYR A 64 -6.23 -5.63 -5.22
CA TYR A 64 -5.31 -5.91 -6.31
C TYR A 64 -4.15 -4.92 -6.29
N ILE A 65 -2.97 -5.37 -5.85
CA ILE A 65 -1.79 -4.53 -5.64
C ILE A 65 -2.18 -3.28 -4.84
N ASP A 66 -2.27 -2.09 -5.45
CA ASP A 66 -2.56 -0.81 -4.81
C ASP A 66 -4.03 -0.38 -4.84
N ASP A 67 -4.88 -1.12 -5.55
CA ASP A 67 -6.32 -0.88 -5.62
C ASP A 67 -7.04 -1.67 -4.52
N MET A 68 -7.72 -0.94 -3.65
CA MET A 68 -8.50 -1.47 -2.53
C MET A 68 -9.99 -1.20 -2.78
N ILE A 69 -10.81 -2.23 -2.72
CA ILE A 69 -12.27 -2.11 -2.87
C ILE A 69 -12.89 -2.60 -1.58
N THR A 70 -13.60 -1.72 -0.88
CA THR A 70 -14.48 -2.11 0.23
C THR A 70 -15.87 -2.34 -0.34
N LYS A 71 -16.51 -3.46 0.00
CA LYS A 71 -17.84 -3.86 -0.50
C LYS A 71 -18.71 -4.35 0.64
N SER A 72 -19.99 -4.02 0.58
CA SER A 72 -20.97 -4.39 1.61
C SER A 72 -22.35 -4.58 0.99
N PRO A 73 -23.24 -5.42 1.56
CA PRO A 73 -24.57 -5.67 0.99
C PRO A 73 -25.54 -4.50 1.13
N THR A 74 -25.35 -3.63 2.12
CA THR A 74 -26.21 -2.49 2.44
C THR A 74 -25.37 -1.28 2.84
N THR A 75 -25.94 -0.08 2.71
CA THR A 75 -25.27 1.18 3.05
C THR A 75 -24.86 1.26 4.53
N ASP A 76 -25.70 0.80 5.46
CA ASP A 76 -25.39 0.82 6.89
C ASP A 76 -24.18 -0.07 7.22
N HIS A 77 -24.11 -1.25 6.62
CA HIS A 77 -22.93 -2.13 6.74
C HIS A 77 -21.72 -1.51 6.05
N HIS A 78 -21.92 -0.77 4.96
CA HIS A 78 -20.84 -0.13 4.22
C HIS A 78 -20.08 0.91 5.04
N LEU A 79 -20.79 1.73 5.82
CA LEU A 79 -20.15 2.69 6.71
C LEU A 79 -19.27 2.01 7.75
N GLU A 80 -19.72 0.88 8.31
CA GLU A 80 -18.95 0.11 9.29
C GLU A 80 -17.73 -0.59 8.66
N ASP A 81 -17.88 -1.19 7.48
CA ASP A 81 -16.77 -1.80 6.75
C ASP A 81 -15.72 -0.76 6.31
N LEU A 82 -16.16 0.43 5.88
CA LEU A 82 -15.28 1.56 5.61
C LEU A 82 -14.56 2.01 6.88
N ARG A 83 -15.25 2.10 8.02
CA ARG A 83 -14.64 2.48 9.30
C ARG A 83 -13.53 1.51 9.69
N GLN A 84 -13.76 0.20 9.58
CA GLN A 84 -12.74 -0.82 9.86
C GLN A 84 -11.57 -0.73 8.88
N THR A 85 -11.86 -0.50 7.59
CA THR A 85 -10.83 -0.29 6.56
C THR A 85 -9.93 0.89 6.90
N PHE A 86 -10.52 2.06 7.17
CA PHE A 86 -9.77 3.27 7.49
C PHE A 86 -9.00 3.15 8.81
N GLN A 87 -9.52 2.39 9.77
CA GLN A 87 -8.81 2.12 11.01
C GLN A 87 -7.49 1.38 10.75
N ILE A 88 -7.51 0.29 9.96
CA ILE A 88 -6.30 -0.46 9.60
C ILE A 88 -5.31 0.43 8.84
N ILE A 89 -5.80 1.24 7.89
CA ILE A 89 -4.98 2.19 7.12
C ILE A 89 -4.27 3.18 8.06
N LYS A 90 -5.00 3.74 9.03
CA LYS A 90 -4.48 4.71 10.00
C LYS A 90 -3.45 4.08 10.93
N GLU A 91 -3.75 2.91 11.50
CA GLU A 91 -2.85 2.20 12.43
C GLU A 91 -1.52 1.82 11.78
N ASN A 92 -1.53 1.48 10.48
CA ASN A 92 -0.35 1.08 9.72
C ASN A 92 0.27 2.22 8.90
N GLN A 93 -0.21 3.45 9.06
CA GLN A 93 0.29 4.65 8.37
C GLN A 93 0.32 4.54 6.84
N ILE A 94 -0.61 3.75 6.27
CA ILE A 94 -0.77 3.68 4.82
C ILE A 94 -1.38 4.99 4.35
N ARG A 95 -0.77 5.59 3.33
CA ARG A 95 -1.26 6.80 2.68
C ARG A 95 -2.10 6.42 1.46
N LEU A 96 -3.29 6.97 1.40
CA LEU A 96 -4.15 6.92 0.21
C LEU A 96 -3.93 8.16 -0.65
N ASN A 97 -4.23 8.06 -1.94
CA ASN A 97 -4.27 9.21 -2.85
C ASN A 97 -5.71 9.76 -2.92
N PRO A 98 -6.02 10.90 -2.27
CA PRO A 98 -7.39 11.40 -2.18
C PRO A 98 -8.01 11.70 -3.56
N THR A 99 -7.22 12.19 -4.53
CA THR A 99 -7.74 12.54 -5.86
C THR A 99 -8.06 11.33 -6.73
N LYS A 100 -7.57 10.15 -6.34
CA LYS A 100 -7.86 8.86 -7.01
C LYS A 100 -8.80 7.97 -6.21
N CYS A 101 -9.22 8.40 -5.02
CA CYS A 101 -10.18 7.64 -4.23
C CYS A 101 -11.60 8.06 -4.58
N ALA A 102 -12.42 7.06 -4.93
CA ALA A 102 -13.87 7.17 -4.91
C ALA A 102 -14.38 6.56 -3.60
N LEU A 103 -15.28 7.28 -2.92
CA LEU A 103 -15.99 6.85 -1.71
C LEU A 103 -17.49 7.02 -1.99
N GLY A 104 -18.28 6.00 -1.70
CA GLY A 104 -19.73 5.97 -1.93
C GLY A 104 -20.34 4.75 -1.29
#